data_AF-A0A7L4WI83-F1
#
_entry.id   AF-A0A7L4WI83-F1
#
_cell.length_a   1.000
_cell.length_b   1.000
_cell.length_c   1.000
_cell.angle_alpha   90.00
_cell.angle_beta   90.00
_cell.angle_gamma   90.00
#
_symmetry.space_group_name_H-M   'P 1'
#
loop_
_entity.id
_entity.type
_entity.pdbx_description
1 polymer ?
#
loop_
_entity_poly.entity_id
_entity_poly.type
_entity_poly.pdbx_seq_one_letter_code
_entity_poly.pdbx_strand_id
1 'polypeptide(L)'
;MGRSKPKKTKRKTLFISIIVILLLISSGIAYTVLNTTHTNSSAVKPKKTSSLNGIVASSSVAIAPADVTEDTGEAGWVKVKSKKKLDKFTDLSVQGVTIYRANNPKVLKTATAQIPGTFMMSDIVAKYPDSLILNTSGFDMNSGQIVGFQVNNGQLFSNWSNTAYGSAAFIINKDGSAKGYDLSTPADDILKKGAQQSYGFGSILIKDGAVLPNDGSVNWMIHSYIGNDADNNIYLIISDTSVGYDGTMAAIANLNLQNLVVLDGGGSSQMSLNGQTIFASQDGRPVADFIVLR
;
A
#
# COMPACT_ATOMS: atom_id res chain seq x y z
N MET A 1 -69.45 -24.51 -55.48
CA MET A 1 -68.74 -23.25 -55.17
C MET A 1 -67.86 -23.45 -53.94
N GLY A 2 -66.55 -23.55 -54.13
CA GLY A 2 -65.57 -23.78 -53.06
C GLY A 2 -65.21 -22.47 -52.34
N ARG A 3 -65.23 -22.50 -51.01
CA ARG A 3 -64.84 -21.39 -50.13
C ARG A 3 -63.42 -21.64 -49.60
N SER A 4 -62.47 -20.77 -49.91
CA SER A 4 -61.10 -20.84 -49.40
C SER A 4 -61.05 -20.42 -47.92
N LYS A 5 -60.32 -21.18 -47.08
CA LYS A 5 -59.99 -20.81 -45.70
C LYS A 5 -58.60 -20.14 -45.64
N PRO A 6 -58.39 -19.12 -44.80
CA PRO A 6 -57.17 -18.32 -44.79
C PRO A 6 -56.03 -18.99 -44.01
N LYS A 7 -54.82 -18.96 -44.57
CA LYS A 7 -53.55 -19.33 -43.90
C LYS A 7 -53.24 -18.31 -42.79
N LYS A 8 -53.65 -18.61 -41.54
CA LYS A 8 -53.27 -17.87 -40.32
C LYS A 8 -52.53 -18.79 -39.35
N THR A 9 -51.32 -19.24 -39.69
CA THR A 9 -50.55 -20.11 -38.77
C THR A 9 -49.06 -19.82 -38.69
N LYS A 10 -48.45 -19.08 -39.63
CA LYS A 10 -46.99 -18.80 -39.59
C LYS A 10 -46.58 -17.58 -38.74
N ARG A 11 -47.46 -16.59 -38.55
CA ARG A 11 -47.11 -15.35 -37.82
C ARG A 11 -47.14 -15.53 -36.30
N LYS A 12 -48.08 -16.33 -35.77
CA LYS A 12 -48.20 -16.61 -34.32
C LYS A 12 -47.04 -17.46 -33.80
N THR A 13 -46.58 -18.44 -34.56
CA THR A 13 -45.42 -19.27 -34.19
C THR A 13 -44.13 -18.45 -34.19
N LEU A 14 -43.92 -17.55 -35.16
CA LEU A 14 -42.76 -16.67 -35.18
C LEU A 14 -42.73 -15.70 -33.97
N PHE A 15 -43.88 -15.13 -33.61
CA PHE A 15 -43.99 -14.26 -32.42
C PHE A 15 -43.71 -15.01 -31.11
N ILE A 16 -44.20 -16.25 -30.98
CA ILE A 16 -43.92 -17.09 -29.81
C ILE A 16 -42.42 -17.44 -29.75
N SER A 17 -41.80 -17.78 -30.87
CA SER A 17 -40.36 -18.07 -30.92
C SER A 17 -39.51 -16.85 -30.53
N ILE A 18 -39.88 -15.64 -30.95
CA ILE A 18 -39.17 -14.41 -30.59
C ILE A 18 -39.30 -14.12 -29.08
N ILE A 19 -40.48 -14.32 -28.50
CA ILE A 19 -40.71 -14.13 -27.05
C ILE A 19 -39.89 -15.13 -26.23
N VAL A 20 -39.82 -16.39 -26.67
CA VAL A 20 -39.01 -17.42 -26.00
C VAL A 20 -37.52 -17.08 -26.07
N ILE A 21 -37.03 -16.59 -27.22
CA ILE A 21 -35.63 -16.18 -27.38
C ILE A 21 -35.32 -14.96 -26.49
N LEU A 22 -36.21 -13.97 -26.43
CA LEU A 22 -36.05 -12.81 -25.53
C LEU A 22 -36.05 -13.20 -24.06
N LEU A 23 -36.89 -14.17 -23.66
CA LEU A 23 -36.90 -14.73 -22.31
C LEU A 23 -35.61 -15.51 -21.99
N LEU A 24 -35.05 -16.23 -22.96
CA LEU A 24 -33.77 -16.94 -22.79
C LEU A 24 -32.58 -15.98 -22.73
N ILE A 25 -32.61 -14.88 -23.49
CA ILE A 25 -31.58 -13.83 -23.43
C ILE A 25 -31.70 -13.05 -22.12
N SER A 26 -32.91 -12.70 -21.67
CA SER A 26 -33.08 -11.99 -20.40
C SER A 26 -32.75 -12.86 -19.18
N SER A 27 -33.05 -14.16 -19.22
CA SER A 27 -32.63 -15.11 -18.19
C SER A 27 -31.13 -15.42 -18.26
N GLY A 28 -30.51 -15.42 -19.45
CA GLY A 28 -29.06 -15.50 -19.63
C GLY A 28 -28.33 -14.27 -19.08
N ILE A 29 -28.84 -13.06 -19.36
CA ILE A 29 -28.28 -11.81 -18.83
C ILE A 29 -28.50 -11.74 -17.31
N ALA A 30 -29.70 -12.07 -16.82
CA ALA A 30 -29.97 -12.14 -15.38
C ALA A 30 -29.09 -13.19 -14.70
N TYR A 31 -28.86 -14.35 -15.33
CA TYR A 31 -27.93 -15.36 -14.82
C TYR A 31 -26.49 -14.83 -14.84
N THR A 32 -26.03 -14.10 -15.86
CA THR A 32 -24.68 -13.52 -15.84
C THR A 32 -24.53 -12.33 -14.90
N VAL A 33 -25.59 -11.59 -14.58
CA VAL A 33 -25.57 -10.48 -13.61
C VAL A 33 -25.74 -10.99 -12.18
N LEU A 34 -26.53 -12.04 -11.96
CA LEU A 34 -26.71 -12.71 -10.66
C LEU A 34 -25.58 -13.70 -10.34
N ASN A 35 -25.02 -14.36 -11.35
CA ASN A 35 -23.79 -15.19 -11.29
C ASN A 35 -22.59 -14.47 -11.92
N THR A 36 -22.59 -13.13 -11.95
CA THR A 36 -21.29 -12.46 -11.87
C THR A 36 -20.77 -12.91 -10.53
N THR A 37 -19.84 -13.87 -10.56
CA THR A 37 -18.93 -14.07 -9.47
C THR A 37 -18.25 -12.74 -9.33
N HIS A 38 -18.84 -11.88 -8.49
CA HIS A 38 -18.06 -11.04 -7.63
C HIS A 38 -17.06 -12.03 -7.05
N THR A 39 -15.84 -12.02 -7.59
CA THR A 39 -14.67 -12.31 -6.79
C THR A 39 -14.73 -11.26 -5.71
N ASN A 40 -15.60 -11.49 -4.72
CA ASN A 40 -15.41 -11.08 -3.37
C ASN A 40 -14.05 -11.71 -3.08
N SER A 41 -12.99 -10.96 -3.37
CA SER A 41 -11.76 -11.11 -2.63
C SER A 41 -12.16 -10.74 -1.22
N SER A 42 -12.80 -11.70 -0.54
CA SER A 42 -12.91 -11.74 0.90
C SER A 42 -11.47 -11.90 1.32
N ALA A 43 -10.73 -10.79 1.32
CA ALA A 43 -9.40 -10.71 1.89
C ALA A 43 -9.59 -11.27 3.29
N VAL A 44 -9.11 -12.51 3.49
CA VAL A 44 -9.30 -13.23 4.74
C VAL A 44 -8.72 -12.32 5.79
N LYS A 45 -9.56 -11.87 6.73
CA LYS A 45 -9.10 -10.97 7.78
C LYS A 45 -7.91 -11.64 8.45
N PRO A 46 -6.75 -10.97 8.51
CA PRO A 46 -5.57 -11.62 9.04
C PRO A 46 -5.83 -11.99 10.51
N LYS A 47 -5.41 -13.18 10.93
CA LYS A 47 -5.71 -13.67 12.29
C LYS A 47 -4.77 -13.05 13.31
N LYS A 48 -5.32 -12.45 14.37
CA LYS A 48 -4.54 -11.88 15.48
C LYS A 48 -3.75 -12.98 16.19
N THR A 49 -2.48 -12.71 16.45
CA THR A 49 -1.56 -13.62 17.14
C THR A 49 -1.13 -12.98 18.47
N SER A 50 -1.01 -13.79 19.53
CA SER A 50 -1.06 -13.35 20.94
C SER A 50 0.30 -13.21 21.63
N SER A 51 1.41 -13.40 20.91
CA SER A 51 2.74 -13.26 21.51
C SER A 51 3.12 -11.78 21.66
N LEU A 52 3.75 -11.41 22.76
CA LEU A 52 4.50 -10.16 22.89
C LEU A 52 5.94 -10.61 22.89
N ASN A 53 6.72 -10.25 21.88
CA ASN A 53 8.19 -10.13 21.89
C ASN A 53 8.71 -10.22 20.44
N GLY A 54 9.35 -9.15 19.99
CA GLY A 54 10.00 -9.10 18.69
C GLY A 54 10.58 -7.74 18.36
N ILE A 55 11.12 -7.03 19.35
CA ILE A 55 11.79 -5.75 19.13
C ILE A 55 13.18 -5.88 19.70
N VAL A 56 14.17 -6.00 18.82
CA VAL A 56 15.57 -5.85 19.17
C VAL A 56 15.81 -4.34 19.27
N ALA A 57 16.19 -3.88 20.45
CA ALA A 57 16.57 -2.48 20.65
C ALA A 57 17.76 -2.15 19.73
N SER A 58 17.58 -1.16 18.86
CA SER A 58 18.69 -0.62 18.06
C SER A 58 19.71 0.02 18.99
N SER A 59 20.99 -0.20 18.72
CA SER A 59 22.10 0.48 19.38
C SER A 59 21.92 1.99 19.32
N SER A 60 22.11 2.69 20.44
CA SER A 60 21.92 4.14 20.52
C SER A 60 22.91 4.86 19.60
N VAL A 61 22.42 5.38 18.48
CA VAL A 61 23.19 6.29 17.61
C VAL A 61 22.94 7.71 18.08
N ALA A 62 24.01 8.51 18.23
CA ALA A 62 23.86 9.94 18.51
C ALA A 62 23.21 10.61 17.30
N ILE A 63 22.01 11.16 17.50
CA ILE A 63 21.25 11.84 16.44
C ILE A 63 21.70 13.29 16.35
N ALA A 64 22.18 13.69 15.18
CA ALA A 64 22.51 15.09 14.91
C ALA A 64 21.23 15.95 14.98
N PRO A 65 21.30 17.13 15.62
CA PRO A 65 20.17 18.06 15.62
C PRO A 65 19.89 18.53 14.18
N ALA A 66 18.62 18.85 13.93
CA ALA A 66 18.15 19.37 12.66
C ALA A 66 16.91 20.25 12.92
N ASP A 67 16.66 21.20 12.04
CA ASP A 67 15.51 22.09 12.15
C ASP A 67 14.22 21.32 11.84
N VAL A 68 13.32 21.27 12.83
CA VAL A 68 12.03 20.59 12.74
C VAL A 68 10.93 21.65 12.66
N THR A 69 10.04 21.52 11.68
CA THR A 69 8.86 22.37 11.50
C THR A 69 7.63 21.65 12.07
N GLU A 70 6.76 22.37 12.79
CA GLU A 70 5.57 21.78 13.40
C GLU A 70 4.56 21.24 12.36
N ASP A 71 4.35 21.99 11.27
CA ASP A 71 3.48 21.64 10.16
C ASP A 71 4.12 22.08 8.82
N THR A 72 4.10 21.18 7.85
CA THR A 72 4.67 21.36 6.51
C THR A 72 3.65 21.86 5.48
N GLY A 73 2.44 22.20 5.92
CA GLY A 73 1.34 22.73 5.12
C GLY A 73 0.54 21.64 4.40
N GLU A 74 -0.20 22.01 3.35
CA GLU A 74 -1.00 21.03 2.59
C GLU A 74 -0.13 19.97 1.90
N ALA A 75 -0.51 18.70 2.02
CA ALA A 75 0.21 17.59 1.43
C ALA A 75 0.37 17.72 -0.10
N GLY A 76 1.62 17.81 -0.55
CA GLY A 76 1.97 17.91 -1.97
C GLY A 76 2.11 16.56 -2.68
N TRP A 77 2.00 16.58 -4.02
CA TRP A 77 2.26 15.41 -4.87
C TRP A 77 3.70 15.42 -5.39
N VAL A 78 4.36 14.26 -5.36
CA VAL A 78 5.70 14.05 -5.93
C VAL A 78 5.63 13.04 -7.05
N LYS A 79 6.20 13.36 -8.21
CA LYS A 79 6.23 12.43 -9.34
C LYS A 79 7.45 11.53 -9.23
N VAL A 80 7.23 10.24 -8.97
CA VAL A 80 8.29 9.22 -9.10
C VAL A 80 8.61 9.04 -10.58
N LYS A 81 9.90 8.95 -10.92
CA LYS A 81 10.38 8.76 -12.28
C LYS A 81 10.88 7.32 -12.46
N SER A 82 10.00 6.44 -12.91
CA SER A 82 10.40 5.08 -13.29
C SER A 82 11.05 5.07 -14.68
N LYS A 83 12.04 4.20 -14.88
CA LYS A 83 12.87 4.16 -16.09
C LYS A 83 12.19 3.44 -17.27
N LYS A 84 11.30 2.49 -16.98
CA LYS A 84 10.55 1.73 -17.98
C LYS A 84 9.09 2.14 -18.01
N LYS A 85 8.47 2.00 -19.18
CA LYS A 85 7.01 2.15 -19.34
C LYS A 85 6.36 0.80 -19.03
N LEU A 86 5.57 0.74 -17.97
CA LEU A 86 4.82 -0.44 -17.54
C LEU A 86 3.39 -0.02 -17.17
N ASP A 87 2.56 -0.99 -16.82
CA ASP A 87 1.23 -0.71 -16.27
C ASP A 87 1.35 0.05 -14.95
N LYS A 88 0.41 0.99 -14.75
CA LYS A 88 0.39 1.89 -13.59
C LYS A 88 0.45 1.12 -12.28
N PHE A 89 -0.40 0.09 -12.13
CA PHE A 89 -0.37 -0.84 -11.00
C PHE A 89 -0.36 -2.27 -11.52
N THR A 90 0.41 -3.12 -10.85
CA THR A 90 0.48 -4.55 -11.17
C THR A 90 0.46 -5.34 -9.89
N ASP A 91 -0.50 -6.25 -9.80
CA ASP A 91 -0.57 -7.23 -8.72
C ASP A 91 0.47 -8.32 -8.97
N LEU A 92 1.38 -8.49 -8.02
CA LEU A 92 2.45 -9.49 -8.01
C LEU A 92 2.32 -10.41 -6.80
N SER A 93 1.14 -10.41 -6.17
CA SER A 93 0.90 -11.13 -4.92
C SER A 93 1.12 -12.63 -5.08
N VAL A 94 1.62 -13.22 -4.01
CA VAL A 94 1.74 -14.67 -3.85
C VAL A 94 0.97 -15.07 -2.59
N GLN A 95 0.85 -16.38 -2.34
CA GLN A 95 0.17 -16.86 -1.14
C GLN A 95 0.78 -16.24 0.13
N GLY A 96 -0.05 -15.57 0.92
CA GLY A 96 0.33 -14.93 2.18
C GLY A 96 1.02 -13.57 2.06
N VAL A 97 1.34 -13.10 0.85
CA VAL A 97 2.02 -11.81 0.64
C VAL A 97 1.31 -11.03 -0.47
N THR A 98 0.66 -9.92 -0.08
CA THR A 98 0.08 -8.95 -1.01
C THR A 98 1.18 -8.04 -1.54
N ILE A 99 1.38 -7.98 -2.85
CA ILE A 99 2.46 -7.21 -3.49
C ILE A 99 1.89 -6.41 -4.64
N TYR A 100 2.06 -5.09 -4.59
CA TYR A 100 1.71 -4.20 -5.70
C TYR A 100 2.91 -3.39 -6.15
N ARG A 101 3.21 -3.47 -7.45
CA ARG A 101 4.16 -2.57 -8.12
C ARG A 101 3.41 -1.39 -8.70
N ALA A 102 3.90 -0.18 -8.44
CA ALA A 102 3.48 1.05 -9.07
C ALA A 102 4.56 1.58 -10.02
N ASN A 103 4.22 1.76 -11.30
CA ASN A 103 5.11 2.35 -12.30
C ASN A 103 4.80 3.83 -12.48
N ASN A 104 5.84 4.66 -12.34
CA ASN A 104 5.79 6.10 -12.55
C ASN A 104 4.61 6.79 -11.79
N PRO A 105 4.35 6.50 -10.51
CA PRO A 105 3.22 7.10 -9.78
C PRO A 105 3.46 8.59 -9.45
N LYS A 106 2.39 9.35 -9.29
CA LYS A 106 2.38 10.51 -8.40
C LYS A 106 2.09 10.02 -6.98
N VAL A 107 2.89 10.44 -6.03
CA VAL A 107 2.84 9.99 -4.64
C VAL A 107 2.48 11.16 -3.72
N LEU A 108 1.65 10.90 -2.73
CA LEU A 108 1.30 11.82 -1.66
C LEU A 108 1.46 11.13 -0.30
N LYS A 109 2.08 11.82 0.65
CA LYS A 109 2.09 11.49 2.07
C LYS A 109 1.00 12.28 2.78
N THR A 110 0.16 11.63 3.58
CA THR A 110 -0.97 12.31 4.23
C THR A 110 -0.59 13.08 5.49
N ALA A 111 0.41 12.62 6.25
CA ALA A 111 0.90 13.31 7.45
C ALA A 111 1.82 14.48 7.09
N THR A 112 1.53 15.64 7.66
CA THR A 112 2.25 16.91 7.43
C THR A 112 2.81 17.52 8.70
N ALA A 113 2.54 16.91 9.86
CA ALA A 113 2.89 17.42 11.19
C ALA A 113 3.26 16.27 12.14
N GLN A 114 3.94 16.60 13.25
CA GLN A 114 4.41 15.62 14.24
C GLN A 114 3.25 14.88 14.95
N ILE A 115 2.09 15.54 15.07
CA ILE A 115 0.84 14.95 15.57
C ILE A 115 -0.23 15.19 14.48
N PRO A 116 -0.27 14.35 13.42
CA PRO A 116 -1.11 14.60 12.25
C PRO A 116 -2.61 14.29 12.48
N GLY A 117 -2.96 13.76 13.65
CA GLY A 117 -4.22 13.04 13.87
C GLY A 117 -4.15 11.62 13.32
N THR A 118 -5.27 10.90 13.37
CA THR A 118 -5.37 9.56 12.79
C THR A 118 -6.51 9.49 11.79
N PHE A 119 -6.33 8.69 10.74
CA PHE A 119 -7.24 8.61 9.61
C PHE A 119 -7.72 7.18 9.40
N MET A 120 -9.00 7.02 9.07
CA MET A 120 -9.54 5.74 8.61
C MET A 120 -9.21 5.56 7.13
N MET A 121 -8.93 4.32 6.72
CA MET A 121 -8.74 3.98 5.30
C MET A 121 -9.94 4.41 4.45
N SER A 122 -11.17 4.26 4.96
CA SER A 122 -12.40 4.68 4.26
C SER A 122 -12.38 6.15 3.86
N ASP A 123 -11.86 7.02 4.72
CA ASP A 123 -11.84 8.46 4.51
C ASP A 123 -10.79 8.83 3.45
N ILE A 124 -9.64 8.16 3.49
CA ILE A 124 -8.57 8.33 2.50
C ILE A 124 -8.99 7.78 1.14
N VAL A 125 -9.66 6.63 1.10
CA VAL A 125 -10.23 6.04 -0.12
C VAL A 125 -11.29 6.96 -0.73
N ALA A 126 -12.20 7.51 0.08
CA ALA A 126 -13.21 8.45 -0.40
C ALA A 126 -12.58 9.71 -1.02
N LYS A 127 -11.46 10.17 -0.47
CA LYS A 127 -10.70 11.31 -1.00
C LYS A 127 -9.89 10.96 -2.27
N TYR A 128 -9.43 9.72 -2.40
CA TYR A 128 -8.55 9.28 -3.48
C TYR A 128 -8.99 7.93 -4.10
N PRO A 129 -10.17 7.88 -4.74
CA PRO A 129 -10.77 6.62 -5.17
C PRO A 129 -9.96 5.87 -6.24
N ASP A 130 -9.21 6.57 -7.11
CA ASP A 130 -8.45 5.96 -8.22
C ASP A 130 -6.96 5.71 -7.90
N SER A 131 -6.69 5.29 -6.66
CA SER A 131 -5.34 5.20 -6.09
C SER A 131 -5.04 3.82 -5.49
N LEU A 132 -3.74 3.52 -5.41
CA LEU A 132 -3.20 2.49 -4.51
C LEU A 132 -2.81 3.19 -3.20
N ILE A 133 -3.30 2.69 -2.07
CA ILE A 133 -3.14 3.31 -0.75
C ILE A 133 -2.65 2.25 0.24
N LEU A 134 -1.65 2.59 1.06
CA LEU A 134 -1.10 1.73 2.12
C LEU A 134 -0.85 2.58 3.38
N ASN A 135 -1.10 2.02 4.57
CA ASN A 135 -0.62 2.63 5.82
C ASN A 135 0.91 2.65 5.87
N THR A 136 1.52 3.64 6.53
CA THR A 136 2.99 3.74 6.49
C THR A 136 3.63 3.88 7.85
N SER A 137 3.72 5.10 8.36
CA SER A 137 4.59 5.41 9.49
C SER A 137 3.95 4.97 10.80
N GLY A 138 4.78 4.50 11.73
CA GLY A 138 4.29 4.21 13.08
C GLY A 138 4.01 5.47 13.87
N PHE A 139 3.28 5.32 14.96
CA PHE A 139 2.94 6.42 15.86
C PHE A 139 2.65 5.89 17.27
N ASP A 140 2.79 6.75 18.26
CA ASP A 140 2.34 6.47 19.62
C ASP A 140 0.81 6.54 19.66
N MET A 141 0.15 5.44 20.01
CA MET A 141 -1.32 5.36 20.01
C MET A 141 -1.98 6.21 21.11
N ASN A 142 -1.25 6.62 22.14
CA ASN A 142 -1.78 7.46 23.23
C ASN A 142 -1.67 8.94 22.89
N SER A 143 -0.51 9.38 22.38
CA SER A 143 -0.26 10.80 22.07
C SER A 143 -0.59 11.18 20.62
N GLY A 144 -0.68 10.21 19.70
CA GLY A 144 -0.82 10.45 18.27
C GLY A 144 0.47 10.90 17.59
N GLN A 145 1.60 10.90 18.31
CA GLN A 145 2.89 11.36 17.80
C GLN A 145 3.47 10.34 16.80
N ILE A 146 3.78 10.79 15.59
CA ILE A 146 4.47 9.98 14.59
C ILE A 146 5.92 9.66 15.01
N VAL A 147 6.45 8.51 14.62
CA VAL A 147 7.82 8.10 14.98
C VAL A 147 8.79 8.16 13.80
N GLY A 148 10.09 8.24 14.09
CA GLY A 148 11.16 8.17 13.10
C GLY A 148 11.32 9.44 12.27
N PHE A 149 12.12 9.34 11.21
CA PHE A 149 12.42 10.44 10.30
C PHE A 149 11.25 10.74 9.35
N GLN A 150 10.65 11.92 9.51
CA GLN A 150 9.45 12.33 8.79
C GLN A 150 9.65 13.64 8.03
N VAL A 151 9.51 13.57 6.71
CA VAL A 151 9.58 14.68 5.77
C VAL A 151 8.31 14.72 4.96
N ASN A 152 7.76 15.91 4.77
CA ASN A 152 6.76 16.20 3.75
C ASN A 152 7.03 17.58 3.18
N ASN A 153 6.66 17.80 1.92
CA ASN A 153 6.95 19.04 1.21
C ASN A 153 8.43 19.49 1.23
N GLY A 154 9.36 18.56 1.45
CA GLY A 154 10.80 18.87 1.60
C GLY A 154 11.17 19.54 2.94
N GLN A 155 10.26 19.54 3.90
CA GLN A 155 10.46 20.04 5.25
C GLN A 155 10.43 18.87 6.24
N LEU A 156 11.35 18.90 7.20
CA LEU A 156 11.42 17.93 8.28
C LEU A 156 10.41 18.29 9.36
N PHE A 157 9.55 17.34 9.75
CA PHE A 157 8.60 17.53 10.86
C PHE A 157 8.75 16.47 11.97
N SER A 158 9.63 15.48 11.77
CA SER A 158 10.20 14.67 12.85
C SER A 158 11.60 14.25 12.45
N ASN A 159 12.60 14.55 13.27
CA ASN A 159 13.95 13.99 13.11
C ASN A 159 13.94 12.48 13.48
N TRP A 160 15.09 11.79 13.44
CA TRP A 160 15.23 10.42 13.93
C TRP A 160 14.82 10.29 15.41
N SER A 161 13.53 10.07 15.64
CA SER A 161 12.89 9.99 16.95
C SER A 161 12.40 8.57 17.22
N ASN A 162 12.32 8.21 18.51
CA ASN A 162 11.89 6.87 18.94
C ASN A 162 12.63 5.75 18.16
N THR A 163 13.97 5.83 18.13
CA THR A 163 14.87 5.04 17.28
C THR A 163 14.81 3.53 17.49
N ALA A 164 14.13 3.06 18.54
CA ALA A 164 13.79 1.65 18.71
C ALA A 164 12.84 1.15 17.61
N TYR A 165 11.98 2.03 17.08
CA TYR A 165 10.95 1.74 16.08
C TYR A 165 10.92 2.73 14.91
N GLY A 166 11.93 3.60 14.80
CA GLY A 166 12.01 4.67 13.81
C GLY A 166 13.41 4.70 13.19
N SER A 167 14.01 3.54 12.97
CA SER A 167 15.43 3.39 12.64
C SER A 167 15.74 3.49 11.15
N ALA A 168 14.71 3.43 10.29
CA ALA A 168 14.84 3.64 8.87
C ALA A 168 13.69 4.44 8.26
N ALA A 169 13.97 5.06 7.12
CA ALA A 169 13.00 5.76 6.31
C ALA A 169 13.25 5.53 4.81
N PHE A 170 12.18 5.26 4.07
CA PHE A 170 12.14 5.29 2.63
C PHE A 170 11.81 6.70 2.15
N ILE A 171 12.67 7.28 1.33
CA ILE A 171 12.59 8.66 0.86
C ILE A 171 12.21 8.69 -0.60
N ILE A 172 11.27 9.56 -0.95
CA ILE A 172 11.03 9.99 -2.32
C ILE A 172 11.54 11.42 -2.43
N ASN A 173 12.50 11.64 -3.33
CA ASN A 173 13.13 12.93 -3.55
C ASN A 173 12.31 13.78 -4.53
N LYS A 174 12.54 15.10 -4.51
CA LYS A 174 11.93 16.08 -5.40
C LYS A 174 12.16 15.77 -6.88
N ASP A 175 13.30 15.17 -7.21
CA ASP A 175 13.65 14.78 -8.57
C ASP A 175 12.92 13.50 -9.04
N GLY A 176 12.20 12.81 -8.15
CA GLY A 176 11.45 11.58 -8.42
C GLY A 176 12.23 10.29 -8.18
N SER A 177 13.48 10.36 -7.71
CA SER A 177 14.25 9.19 -7.25
C SER A 177 13.79 8.73 -5.86
N ALA A 178 14.03 7.46 -5.53
CA ALA A 178 13.72 6.90 -4.23
C ALA A 178 14.89 6.13 -3.61
N LYS A 179 15.05 6.20 -2.29
CA LYS A 179 16.14 5.54 -1.54
C LYS A 179 15.80 5.31 -0.06
N GLY A 180 16.29 4.22 0.52
CA GLY A 180 16.24 3.98 1.96
C GLY A 180 17.43 4.62 2.70
N TYR A 181 17.15 5.21 3.86
CA TYR A 181 18.15 5.73 4.80
C TYR A 181 17.88 5.19 6.21
N ASP A 182 18.92 5.15 7.03
CA ASP A 182 18.87 4.71 8.41
C ASP A 182 19.54 5.75 9.33
N LEU A 183 19.58 5.46 10.63
CA LEU A 183 20.14 6.32 11.68
C LEU A 183 21.58 6.79 11.42
N SER A 184 22.34 6.14 10.54
CA SER A 184 23.71 6.56 10.20
C SER A 184 23.77 7.82 9.34
N THR A 185 22.64 8.26 8.75
CA THR A 185 22.59 9.43 7.87
C THR A 185 21.88 10.60 8.56
N PRO A 186 22.57 11.74 8.81
CA PRO A 186 21.95 12.93 9.39
C PRO A 186 20.78 13.45 8.55
N ALA A 187 19.77 14.02 9.22
CA ALA A 187 18.59 14.59 8.58
C ALA A 187 18.93 15.65 7.53
N ASP A 188 19.82 16.58 7.86
CA ASP A 188 20.27 17.65 6.96
C ASP A 188 20.87 17.11 5.66
N ASP A 189 21.59 15.99 5.72
CA ASP A 189 22.20 15.38 4.53
C ASP A 189 21.14 14.76 3.62
N ILE A 190 20.06 14.22 4.19
CA ILE A 190 18.91 13.68 3.46
C ILE A 190 18.13 14.82 2.80
N LEU A 191 17.90 15.92 3.52
CA LEU A 191 17.23 17.13 3.00
C LEU A 191 18.04 17.79 1.87
N LYS A 192 19.37 17.93 2.02
CA LYS A 192 20.26 18.47 0.98
C LYS A 192 20.26 17.61 -0.30
N LYS A 193 20.03 16.30 -0.17
CA LYS A 193 19.84 15.38 -1.31
C LYS A 193 18.46 15.51 -1.98
N GLY A 194 17.61 16.41 -1.50
CA GLY A 194 16.32 16.73 -2.10
C GLY A 194 15.18 15.87 -1.60
N ALA A 195 15.26 15.32 -0.39
CA ALA A 195 14.14 14.59 0.22
C ALA A 195 12.87 15.43 0.18
N GLN A 196 11.77 14.83 -0.28
CA GLN A 196 10.49 15.52 -0.45
C GLN A 196 9.38 14.86 0.37
N GLN A 197 9.40 13.53 0.47
CA GLN A 197 8.51 12.72 1.31
C GLN A 197 9.29 11.57 1.95
N SER A 198 8.93 11.17 3.17
CA SER A 198 9.46 9.97 3.82
C SER A 198 8.39 9.05 4.39
N TYR A 199 8.72 7.77 4.52
CA TYR A 199 7.86 6.73 5.10
C TYR A 199 8.74 5.74 5.87
N GLY A 200 8.40 5.43 7.12
CA GLY A 200 9.28 4.56 7.90
C GLY A 200 8.74 4.18 9.26
N PHE A 201 9.21 3.05 9.75
CA PHE A 201 9.03 2.55 11.10
C PHE A 201 10.25 1.68 11.45
N GLY A 202 10.24 0.42 11.03
CA GLY A 202 11.30 -0.54 11.34
C GLY A 202 12.60 -0.32 10.57
N SER A 203 13.33 -1.40 10.33
CA SER A 203 14.65 -1.37 9.71
C SER A 203 14.60 -1.46 8.18
N ILE A 204 15.79 -1.42 7.58
CA ILE A 204 16.00 -1.70 6.15
C ILE A 204 16.30 -3.19 6.01
N LEU A 205 15.58 -3.89 5.13
CA LEU A 205 15.84 -5.31 4.82
C LEU A 205 16.68 -5.48 3.57
N ILE A 206 16.57 -4.55 2.61
CA ILE A 206 17.37 -4.51 1.40
C ILE A 206 17.89 -3.09 1.24
N LYS A 207 19.21 -2.93 1.09
CA LYS A 207 19.86 -1.62 0.90
C LYS A 207 20.79 -1.68 -0.31
N ASP A 208 20.57 -0.80 -1.27
CA ASP A 208 21.34 -0.72 -2.52
C ASP A 208 21.48 -2.11 -3.22
N GLY A 209 20.41 -2.90 -3.20
CA GLY A 209 20.33 -4.24 -3.81
C GLY A 209 20.88 -5.39 -2.96
N ALA A 210 21.50 -5.10 -1.81
CA ALA A 210 22.01 -6.10 -0.88
C ALA A 210 20.96 -6.43 0.19
N VAL A 211 20.67 -7.72 0.37
CA VAL A 211 19.86 -8.21 1.49
C VAL A 211 20.65 -8.05 2.79
N LEU A 212 20.05 -7.43 3.79
CA LEU A 212 20.62 -7.25 5.11
C LEU A 212 20.22 -8.42 6.04
N PRO A 213 21.06 -8.77 7.02
CA PRO A 213 20.75 -9.85 7.97
C PRO A 213 19.41 -9.62 8.68
N ASN A 214 18.71 -10.71 9.00
CA ASN A 214 17.51 -10.65 9.84
C ASN A 214 17.88 -10.11 11.24
N ASP A 215 17.38 -8.94 11.57
CA ASP A 215 17.58 -8.23 12.83
C ASP A 215 16.40 -8.41 13.81
N GLY A 216 15.42 -9.23 13.46
CA GLY A 216 14.21 -9.48 14.24
C GLY A 216 13.09 -8.45 14.05
N SER A 217 13.28 -7.43 13.20
CA SER A 217 12.23 -6.45 12.86
C SER A 217 11.00 -7.09 12.22
N VAL A 218 11.20 -8.15 11.44
CA VAL A 218 10.13 -8.97 10.85
C VAL A 218 9.95 -10.23 11.67
N ASN A 219 8.79 -10.32 12.30
CA ASN A 219 8.39 -11.44 13.16
C ASN A 219 7.09 -12.09 12.64
N TRP A 220 6.41 -12.86 13.48
CA TRP A 220 5.16 -13.56 13.15
C TRP A 220 3.92 -12.64 13.04
N MET A 221 4.06 -11.33 13.26
CA MET A 221 2.99 -10.36 13.01
C MET A 221 2.86 -10.07 11.51
N ILE A 222 1.78 -9.39 11.15
CA ILE A 222 1.68 -8.77 9.82
C ILE A 222 2.72 -7.65 9.74
N HIS A 223 3.36 -7.51 8.59
CA HIS A 223 4.28 -6.42 8.34
C HIS A 223 3.97 -5.78 6.99
N SER A 224 4.02 -4.45 6.97
CA SER A 224 3.93 -3.65 5.76
C SER A 224 5.33 -3.22 5.33
N TYR A 225 5.55 -3.06 4.03
CA TYR A 225 6.84 -2.63 3.49
C TYR A 225 6.66 -1.69 2.31
N ILE A 226 7.69 -0.85 2.13
CA ILE A 226 7.86 -0.03 0.94
C ILE A 226 9.26 -0.25 0.36
N GLY A 227 9.32 -0.36 -0.96
CA GLY A 227 10.59 -0.55 -1.65
C GLY A 227 10.61 0.01 -3.07
N ASN A 228 11.76 -0.09 -3.71
CA ASN A 228 11.90 0.18 -5.14
C ASN A 228 12.88 -0.77 -5.82
N ASP A 229 12.72 -0.95 -7.12
CA ASP A 229 13.67 -1.68 -7.98
C ASP A 229 14.68 -0.75 -8.67
N ALA A 230 15.56 -1.32 -9.49
CA ALA A 230 16.57 -0.58 -10.26
C ALA A 230 15.96 0.35 -11.33
N ASP A 231 14.72 0.08 -11.75
CA ASP A 231 13.93 0.92 -12.64
C ASP A 231 13.13 1.99 -11.89
N ASN A 232 13.30 2.09 -10.56
CA ASN A 232 12.61 3.04 -9.69
C ASN A 232 11.08 2.91 -9.77
N ASN A 233 10.58 1.68 -9.91
CA ASN A 233 9.18 1.34 -9.62
C ASN A 233 9.00 1.24 -8.09
N ILE A 234 7.87 1.69 -7.57
CA ILE A 234 7.57 1.60 -6.13
C ILE A 234 6.83 0.29 -5.85
N TYR A 235 7.18 -0.37 -4.76
CA TYR A 235 6.54 -1.59 -4.29
C TYR A 235 5.90 -1.33 -2.94
N LEU A 236 4.61 -1.67 -2.82
CA LEU A 236 3.89 -1.70 -1.56
C LEU A 236 3.56 -3.15 -1.26
N ILE A 237 3.92 -3.61 -0.06
CA ILE A 237 3.87 -5.02 0.29
C ILE A 237 3.24 -5.16 1.67
N ILE A 238 2.40 -6.18 1.84
CA ILE A 238 1.97 -6.67 3.17
C ILE A 238 2.20 -8.17 3.22
N SER A 239 2.95 -8.64 4.23
CA SER A 239 3.10 -10.07 4.55
C SER A 239 2.19 -10.44 5.72
N ASP A 240 1.42 -11.51 5.61
CA ASP A 240 0.55 -11.98 6.69
C ASP A 240 1.32 -12.67 7.83
N THR A 241 0.60 -13.04 8.90
CA THR A 241 1.16 -13.64 10.12
C THR A 241 1.83 -15.01 9.94
N SER A 242 1.65 -15.67 8.79
CA SER A 242 2.18 -17.00 8.51
C SER A 242 3.52 -16.99 7.76
N VAL A 243 3.95 -15.82 7.28
CA VAL A 243 5.07 -15.70 6.34
C VAL A 243 6.41 -15.45 7.05
N GLY A 244 6.46 -14.50 8.00
CA GLY A 244 7.70 -14.10 8.67
C GLY A 244 8.78 -13.54 7.72
N TYR A 245 10.02 -13.40 8.21
CA TYR A 245 11.13 -12.86 7.43
C TYR A 245 11.46 -13.71 6.20
N ASP A 246 11.75 -15.01 6.39
CA ASP A 246 12.22 -15.89 5.31
C ASP A 246 11.18 -16.02 4.19
N GLY A 247 9.90 -16.18 4.54
CA GLY A 247 8.83 -16.23 3.57
C GLY A 247 8.68 -14.91 2.80
N THR A 248 8.86 -13.77 3.48
CA THR A 248 8.76 -12.44 2.84
C THR A 248 9.90 -12.28 1.85
N MET A 249 11.14 -12.59 2.28
CA MET A 249 12.32 -12.50 1.42
C MET A 249 12.23 -13.44 0.21
N ALA A 250 11.67 -14.65 0.40
CA ALA A 250 11.43 -15.58 -0.69
C ALA A 250 10.38 -15.06 -1.69
N ALA A 251 9.28 -14.47 -1.20
CA ALA A 251 8.22 -13.91 -2.05
C ALA A 251 8.71 -12.78 -2.96
N ILE A 252 9.70 -12.00 -2.50
CA ILE A 252 10.23 -10.84 -3.22
C ILE A 252 11.54 -11.10 -3.96
N ALA A 253 12.13 -12.30 -3.85
CA ALA A 253 13.48 -12.58 -4.33
C ALA A 253 13.66 -12.25 -5.82
N ASN A 254 12.63 -12.50 -6.64
CA ASN A 254 12.66 -12.27 -8.08
C ASN A 254 12.33 -10.82 -8.49
N LEU A 255 11.98 -9.95 -7.54
CA LEU A 255 11.64 -8.55 -7.82
C LEU A 255 12.87 -7.66 -7.98
N ASN A 256 14.07 -8.15 -7.61
CA ASN A 256 15.34 -7.42 -7.73
C ASN A 256 15.29 -6.02 -7.11
N LEU A 257 14.70 -5.92 -5.91
CA LEU A 257 14.57 -4.66 -5.20
C LEU A 257 15.94 -4.07 -4.85
N GLN A 258 16.05 -2.75 -4.95
CA GLN A 258 17.20 -1.96 -4.52
C GLN A 258 17.06 -1.54 -3.06
N ASN A 259 15.85 -1.17 -2.64
CA ASN A 259 15.58 -0.82 -1.26
C ASN A 259 14.30 -1.48 -0.79
N LEU A 260 14.25 -1.88 0.47
CA LEU A 260 13.05 -2.34 1.16
C LEU A 260 13.11 -1.92 2.63
N VAL A 261 12.12 -1.16 3.07
CA VAL A 261 11.99 -0.62 4.42
C VAL A 261 10.72 -1.17 5.07
N VAL A 262 10.83 -1.58 6.33
CA VAL A 262 9.70 -2.03 7.16
C VAL A 262 8.87 -0.82 7.60
N LEU A 263 7.56 -0.91 7.41
CA LEU A 263 6.56 0.08 7.81
C LEU A 263 5.77 -0.41 9.02
N ASP A 264 4.83 0.42 9.50
CA ASP A 264 3.94 0.05 10.60
C ASP A 264 3.10 -1.17 10.21
N GLY A 265 3.12 -2.18 11.09
CA GLY A 265 2.58 -3.51 10.86
C GLY A 265 1.39 -3.82 11.76
N GLY A 266 1.22 -5.11 12.05
CA GLY A 266 0.17 -5.62 12.94
C GLY A 266 -1.22 -5.13 12.54
N GLY A 267 -1.99 -4.66 13.52
CA GLY A 267 -3.34 -4.14 13.32
C GLY A 267 -3.40 -2.91 12.40
N SER A 268 -2.31 -2.14 12.26
CA SER A 268 -2.27 -0.98 11.37
C SER A 268 -2.23 -1.35 9.89
N SER A 269 -1.80 -2.57 9.55
CA SER A 269 -1.58 -3.01 8.18
C SER A 269 -2.86 -3.01 7.36
N GLN A 270 -2.94 -2.17 6.32
CA GLN A 270 -4.10 -2.06 5.45
C GLN A 270 -3.74 -1.48 4.09
N MET A 271 -4.39 -1.99 3.04
CA MET A 271 -4.16 -1.59 1.66
C MET A 271 -5.48 -1.53 0.88
N SER A 272 -5.60 -0.52 0.02
CA SER A 272 -6.71 -0.40 -0.93
C SER A 272 -6.20 -0.12 -2.34
N LEU A 273 -6.95 -0.56 -3.34
CA LEU A 273 -6.72 -0.24 -4.74
C LEU A 273 -8.04 0.16 -5.40
N ASN A 274 -8.06 1.30 -6.07
CA ASN A 274 -9.19 1.77 -6.88
C ASN A 274 -10.54 1.71 -6.14
N GLY A 275 -10.58 2.24 -4.91
CA GLY A 275 -11.79 2.28 -4.09
C GLY A 275 -12.06 1.00 -3.31
N GLN A 276 -11.32 -0.08 -3.57
CA GLN A 276 -11.56 -1.39 -2.98
C GLN A 276 -10.50 -1.71 -1.93
N THR A 277 -10.93 -2.18 -0.76
CA THR A 277 -10.00 -2.72 0.24
C THR A 277 -9.48 -4.06 -0.27
N ILE A 278 -8.17 -4.17 -0.46
CA ILE A 278 -7.49 -5.39 -0.92
C ILE A 278 -6.75 -6.10 0.22
N PHE A 279 -6.45 -5.37 1.30
CA PHE A 279 -6.01 -5.93 2.57
C PHE A 279 -6.64 -5.15 3.72
N ALA A 280 -7.48 -5.82 4.50
CA ALA A 280 -8.17 -5.19 5.63
C ALA A 280 -7.32 -5.23 6.91
N SER A 281 -7.29 -4.11 7.63
CA SER A 281 -6.78 -4.06 9.00
C SER A 281 -7.46 -5.13 9.88
N GLN A 282 -6.69 -5.77 10.76
CA GLN A 282 -7.19 -6.81 11.66
C GLN A 282 -8.31 -6.31 12.58
N ASP A 283 -8.21 -5.06 13.03
CA ASP A 283 -9.11 -4.43 13.99
C ASP A 283 -9.74 -3.12 13.48
N GLY A 284 -9.49 -2.74 12.22
CA GLY A 284 -10.07 -1.56 11.58
C GLY A 284 -9.59 -0.25 12.18
N ARG A 285 -8.39 -0.25 12.80
CA ARG A 285 -7.88 0.95 13.49
C ARG A 285 -7.53 2.09 12.52
N PRO A 286 -7.70 3.35 12.96
CA PRO A 286 -7.14 4.48 12.24
C PRO A 286 -5.62 4.52 12.43
N VAL A 287 -4.91 5.14 11.49
CA VAL A 287 -3.45 5.25 11.49
C VAL A 287 -3.01 6.69 11.26
N ALA A 288 -1.78 7.04 11.66
CA ALA A 288 -1.26 8.40 11.54
C ALA A 288 -1.00 8.84 10.08
N ASP A 289 -0.66 7.90 9.19
CA ASP A 289 -0.27 8.25 7.84
C ASP A 289 -0.48 7.13 6.81
N PHE A 290 -0.82 7.56 5.59
CA PHE A 290 -0.92 6.77 4.39
C PHE A 290 -0.01 7.32 3.29
N ILE A 291 0.50 6.41 2.47
CA ILE A 291 1.01 6.73 1.14
C ILE A 291 -0.12 6.54 0.13
N VAL A 292 -0.30 7.52 -0.76
CA VAL A 292 -1.31 7.49 -1.83
C VAL A 292 -0.60 7.58 -3.18
N LEU A 293 -0.80 6.59 -4.04
CA LEU A 293 -0.17 6.51 -5.37
C LEU A 293 -1.25 6.58 -6.45
N ARG A 294 -1.03 7.41 -7.47
CA ARG A 294 -1.93 7.55 -8.63
C ARG A 294 -1.21 7.85 -9.94
#